data_AF-A0A3B0WFD1-F1
#
_entry.id   AF-A0A3B0WFD1-F1
#
_cell.length_a   1.000
_cell.length_b   1.000
_cell.length_c   1.000
_cell.angle_alpha   90.00
_cell.angle_beta   90.00
_cell.angle_gamma   90.00
#
_symmetry.space_group_name_H-M   'P 1'
#
loop_
_entity.id
_entity.type
_entity.pdbx_description
1 polymer ?
#
loop_
_entity_poly.entity_id
_entity_poly.type
_entity_poly.pdbx_seq_one_letter_code
_entity_poly.pdbx_strand_id
1 'polypeptide(L)' 'MSSQKQIIYRKDYQAPNYLVKSVDLAFLVEPGYTLVKARIRMKQNDQAQGDDIFLNGVDLELKSIKIDGV' A
#
# COMPACT_ATOMS: atom_id res chain seq x y z
N MET A 1 -15.62 -11.94 8.18
CA MET A 1 -15.89 -10.64 7.52
C MET A 1 -16.07 -10.93 6.03
N SER A 2 -17.28 -10.70 5.52
CA SER A 2 -17.75 -11.20 4.23
C SER A 2 -16.93 -10.68 3.05
N SER A 3 -16.30 -11.59 2.29
CA SER A 3 -15.67 -11.28 1.00
C SER A 3 -16.76 -11.12 -0.07
N GLN A 4 -17.38 -9.95 -0.11
CA GLN A 4 -18.20 -9.57 -1.25
C GLN A 4 -17.24 -9.13 -2.35
N LYS A 5 -17.19 -9.88 -3.45
CA LYS A 5 -16.43 -9.48 -4.65
C LYS A 5 -16.92 -8.11 -5.11
N GLN A 6 -16.04 -7.11 -5.02
CA GLN A 6 -16.33 -5.79 -5.54
C GLN A 6 -16.14 -5.82 -7.06
N ILE A 7 -17.20 -5.50 -7.80
CA ILE A 7 -17.13 -5.44 -9.26
C ILE A 7 -16.41 -4.15 -9.65
N ILE A 8 -15.30 -4.29 -10.38
CA ILE A 8 -14.50 -3.16 -10.86
C ILE A 8 -14.90 -2.87 -12.31
N TYR A 9 -15.38 -1.65 -12.58
CA TYR A 9 -15.76 -1.23 -13.92
C TYR A 9 -14.67 -0.37 -14.55
N ARG A 10 -14.40 -0.60 -15.85
CA ARG A 10 -13.42 0.18 -16.62
C ARG A 10 -13.72 1.69 -16.66
N LYS A 11 -15.00 2.07 -16.69
CA LYS A 11 -15.45 3.48 -16.78
C LYS A 11 -15.19 4.28 -15.50
N ASP A 12 -14.98 3.60 -14.38
CA ASP A 12 -14.75 4.22 -13.08
C ASP A 12 -13.25 4.30 -12.74
N TYR A 13 -12.37 4.03 -13.71
CA TYR A 13 -10.93 4.15 -13.53
C TYR A 13 -10.55 5.60 -13.22
N GLN A 14 -9.81 5.79 -12.13
CA GLN A 14 -9.20 7.05 -11.74
C GLN A 14 -7.70 6.84 -11.59
N ALA A 15 -6.90 7.84 -11.97
CA ALA A 15 -5.49 7.84 -11.71
C ALA A 15 -5.26 7.83 -10.18
N PRO A 16 -4.26 7.08 -9.66
CA PRO A 16 -3.99 7.05 -8.23
C PRO A 16 -3.47 8.41 -7.76
N ASN A 17 -3.77 8.79 -6.51
CA ASN A 17 -3.28 10.03 -5.92
C ASN A 17 -1.76 10.05 -5.75
N TYR A 18 -1.13 8.88 -5.58
CA TYR A 18 0.32 8.75 -5.39
C TYR A 18 0.90 7.69 -6.33
N LEU A 19 2.09 8.00 -6.85
CA LEU A 19 2.91 7.10 -7.65
C LEU A 19 4.05 6.55 -6.80
N VAL A 20 4.25 5.23 -6.87
CA VAL A 20 5.40 4.57 -6.24
C VAL A 20 6.64 4.76 -7.11
N LYS A 21 7.71 5.29 -6.53
CA LYS A 21 9.01 5.49 -7.19
C LYS A 21 9.97 4.34 -6.92
N SER A 22 10.02 3.85 -5.69
CA SER A 22 10.79 2.66 -5.34
C SER A 22 10.18 1.96 -4.13
N VAL A 23 10.46 0.67 -4.01
CA VAL A 23 10.10 -0.14 -2.85
C VAL A 23 11.34 -0.90 -2.41
N ASP A 24 11.79 -0.63 -1.18
CA ASP A 24 12.84 -1.40 -0.53
C ASP A 24 12.17 -2.40 0.43
N LEU A 25 12.38 -3.69 0.19
CA LEU A 25 11.79 -4.77 0.99
C LEU A 25 12.88 -5.53 1.75
N ALA A 26 12.62 -5.80 3.02
CA ALA A 26 13.40 -6.74 3.83
C ALA A 26 12.46 -7.79 4.41
N PHE A 27 12.81 -9.06 4.16
CA PHE A 27 12.09 -10.23 4.67
C PHE A 27 12.95 -10.89 5.73
N LEU A 28 12.42 -10.97 6.95
CA LEU A 28 13.03 -11.72 8.04
C LEU A 28 12.15 -12.95 8.26
N VAL A 29 12.67 -14.10 7.84
CA VAL A 29 11.94 -15.37 7.91
C VAL A 29 12.27 -16.02 9.25
N GLU A 30 11.26 -16.19 10.09
CA GLU A 30 11.35 -16.79 11.41
C GLU A 30 10.53 -18.09 11.44
N PRO A 31 10.78 -19.01 12.39
CA PRO A 31 9.91 -20.15 12.58
C PRO A 31 8.47 -19.71 12.92
N GLY A 32 7.54 -19.95 12.01
CA GLY A 32 6.10 -19.69 12.21
C GLY A 32 5.59 -18.33 11.72
N TYR A 33 6.46 -17.40 11.30
CA TYR A 33 6.05 -16.14 10.68
C TYR A 33 7.17 -15.51 9.84
N THR A 34 6.80 -14.55 8.98
CA THR A 34 7.77 -13.72 8.27
C THR A 34 7.50 -12.26 8.61
N LEU A 35 8.49 -11.57 9.16
CA LEU A 35 8.42 -10.13 9.36
C LEU A 35 8.86 -9.42 8.07
N VAL A 36 7.93 -8.66 7.48
CA VAL A 36 8.18 -7.86 6.28
C VAL A 36 8.35 -6.40 6.67
N LYS A 37 9.46 -5.79 6.28
CA LYS A 37 9.67 -4.33 6.35
C LYS A 37 9.66 -3.78 4.94
N ALA A 38 8.81 -2.79 4.71
CA ALA A 38 8.72 -2.09 3.43
C ALA A 38 9.01 -0.59 3.63
N ARG A 39 9.95 -0.05 2.86
CA ARG A 39 10.13 1.39 2.70
C ARG A 39 9.72 1.77 1.29
N ILE A 40 8.66 2.55 1.16
CA ILE A 40 8.09 2.95 -0.12
C ILE A 40 8.41 4.44 -0.32
N ARG A 41 9.11 4.77 -1.41
CA ARG A 41 9.26 6.16 -1.84
C ARG A 41 8.10 6.50 -2.78
N MET A 42 7.27 7.45 -2.39
CA MET A 42 6.08 7.86 -3.15
C MET A 42 6.22 9.32 -3.58
N LYS A 43 5.61 9.68 -4.71
CA LYS A 43 5.41 11.06 -5.15
C LYS A 43 3.92 11.25 -5.39
N GLN A 44 3.35 12.39 -5.01
CA GLN A 44 2.01 12.76 -5.46
C GLN A 44 1.94 12.72 -7.00
N ASN A 45 0.85 12.19 -7.51
CA ASN A 45 0.58 12.14 -8.94
C ASN A 45 0.14 13.51 -9.43
N ASP A 46 0.65 13.95 -10.59
CA ASP A 46 0.26 15.24 -11.18
C ASP A 46 -1.23 15.22 -11.64
N GLN A 47 -1.83 14.02 -11.76
CA GLN A 47 -3.25 13.79 -12.04
C GLN A 47 -4.09 13.48 -10.80
N ALA A 48 -3.54 13.66 -9.60
CA ALA A 48 -4.24 13.36 -8.35
C ALA A 48 -5.49 14.23 -8.21
N GLN A 49 -6.60 13.61 -7.79
CA GLN A 49 -7.85 14.31 -7.45
C GLN A 49 -8.05 14.43 -5.94
N GLY A 50 -7.12 13.89 -5.15
CA GLY A 50 -7.06 14.00 -3.69
C GLY A 50 -5.64 13.78 -3.16
N ASP A 51 -5.51 13.82 -1.84
CA ASP A 51 -4.26 13.68 -1.08
C ASP A 51 -4.26 12.47 -0.13
N ASP A 52 -5.31 11.65 -0.17
CA ASP A 52 -5.36 10.41 0.59
C ASP A 52 -4.33 9.40 0.09
N ILE A 53 -3.56 8.83 1.02
CA ILE A 53 -2.69 7.67 0.80
C ILE A 53 -3.46 6.42 1.22
N PHE A 54 -3.82 5.60 0.24
CA PHE A 54 -4.46 4.31 0.46
C PHE A 54 -3.54 3.16 0.04
N LEU A 55 -3.23 2.25 0.97
CA LEU A 55 -2.39 1.08 0.74
C LEU A 55 -3.21 -0.20 0.90
N ASN A 56 -3.20 -1.05 -0.13
CA ASN A 56 -3.86 -2.34 -0.08
C ASN A 56 -3.04 -3.33 0.76
N GLY A 57 -3.70 -4.07 1.65
CA GLY A 57 -3.11 -5.16 2.42
C GLY A 57 -4.17 -6.19 2.79
N VAL A 58 -3.85 -7.48 2.69
CA VAL A 58 -4.77 -8.59 2.98
C VAL A 58 -4.08 -9.53 3.96
N ASP A 59 -4.78 -9.88 5.05
CA ASP A 59 -4.30 -10.80 6.09
C ASP A 59 -2.90 -10.45 6.65
N LEU A 60 -2.63 -9.15 6.81
CA LEU A 60 -1.40 -8.64 7.39
C LEU A 60 -1.60 -8.22 8.85
N GLU A 61 -0.65 -8.57 9.70
CA GLU A 61 -0.56 -8.00 11.05
C GLU A 61 0.31 -6.73 11.01
N LEU A 62 -0.32 -5.56 11.12
CA LEU A 62 0.39 -4.28 11.07
C LEU A 62 1.16 -4.04 12.38
N LYS A 63 2.49 -4.05 12.31
CA LYS A 63 3.35 -3.78 13.48
C LYS A 63 3.62 -2.30 13.70
N SER A 64 3.90 -1.54 12.63
CA SER A 64 4.12 -0.10 12.68
C SER A 64 4.06 0.52 11.29
N ILE A 65 3.75 1.82 11.24
CA ILE A 65 3.87 2.68 10.05
C ILE A 65 4.63 3.92 10.48
N LYS A 66 5.47 4.44 9.58
CA LYS A 66 6.15 5.73 9.74
C LYS A 66 6.10 6.49 8.43
N ILE A 67 5.91 7.80 8.50
CA ILE A 67 5.95 8.70 7.35
C ILE A 67 7.17 9.60 7.55
N ASP A 68 8.07 9.60 6.58
CA ASP A 68 9.32 10.39 6.61
C ASP A 68 10.15 10.22 7.90
N GLY A 69 10.08 9.03 8.50
CA GLY A 69 10.83 8.66 9.70
C GLY A 69 10.11 8.90 11.03
N VAL A 70 8.93 9.52 10.99
CA VAL A 70 8.08 9.83 12.16
C VAL A 70 6.98 8.80 12.32
#